data_AF-A0A0N4X3Y8-F1
#
_entry.id   AF-A0A0N4X3Y8-F1
#
_cell.length_a   1.000
_cell.length_b   1.000
_cell.length_c   1.000
_cell.angle_alpha   90.00
_cell.angle_beta   90.00
_cell.angle_gamma   90.00
#
_symmetry.space_group_name_H-M   'P 1'
#
loop_
_entity.id
_entity.type
_entity.pdbx_description
1 polymer ?
#
loop_
_entity_poly.entity_id
_entity_poly.type
_entity_poly.pdbx_seq_one_letter_code
_entity_poly.pdbx_strand_id
1 'polypeptide(L)'
;MSMPRNMGILGFSMLFGMIVPEYFRRYPVDTGVLIFDDVINVLLKLQMFVGALCACVLDNTVGGATREQRGLRSRGIIHEISIDDDTYSYPPVIMKILNKIPFIKYFPCMPKEKKATNKVAEFSADDLKADEVRL
;
A
#
# COMPACT_ATOMS: atom_id res chain seq x y z
N MET A 1 -11.22 -13.65 15.52
CA MET A 1 -10.79 -14.10 14.18
C MET A 1 -9.36 -13.61 13.96
N SER A 2 -8.36 -14.47 14.13
CA SER A 2 -6.98 -14.14 13.75
C SER A 2 -6.97 -13.87 12.25
N MET A 3 -6.48 -12.71 11.82
CA MET A 3 -6.46 -12.35 10.40
C MET A 3 -5.43 -13.26 9.69
N PRO A 4 -5.86 -14.28 8.91
CA PRO A 4 -4.93 -15.19 8.24
C PRO A 4 -3.98 -14.46 7.28
N ARG A 5 -4.38 -13.26 6.84
CA ARG A 5 -3.61 -12.37 5.95
C ARG A 5 -2.24 -12.00 6.52
N ASN A 6 -2.17 -11.35 7.68
CA ASN A 6 -0.89 -10.83 8.20
C ASN A 6 0.09 -11.97 8.52
N MET A 7 -0.43 -13.09 9.03
CA MET A 7 0.38 -14.26 9.36
C MET A 7 0.85 -14.99 8.09
N GLY A 8 0.03 -15.04 7.04
CA GLY A 8 0.42 -15.54 5.72
C GLY A 8 1.49 -14.68 5.04
N ILE A 9 1.36 -13.35 5.13
CA ILE A 9 2.36 -12.40 4.61
C ILE A 9 3.69 -12.57 5.34
N LEU A 10 3.65 -12.63 6.68
CA LEU A 10 4.84 -12.86 7.51
C LEU A 10 5.54 -14.16 7.11
N GLY A 11 4.80 -15.28 7.09
CA GLY A 11 5.36 -16.59 6.75
C GLY A 11 5.96 -16.66 5.34
N PHE A 12 5.25 -16.12 4.34
CA PHE A 12 5.74 -16.09 2.96
C PHE A 12 6.98 -15.20 2.82
N SER A 13 6.97 -14.00 3.41
CA SER A 13 8.09 -13.06 3.33
C SER A 13 9.36 -13.60 4.00
N MET A 14 9.23 -14.36 5.09
CA MET A 14 10.37 -14.96 5.79
C MET A 14 11.01 -16.08 4.97
N LEU A 15 10.19 -16.97 4.38
CA LEU A 15 10.69 -18.02 3.49
C LEU A 15 11.34 -17.42 2.24
N PHE A 16 10.70 -16.42 1.62
CA PHE A 16 11.23 -15.73 0.45
C PHE A 16 12.54 -15.00 0.77
N GLY A 17 12.62 -14.32 1.92
CA GLY A 17 13.81 -13.62 2.41
C GLY A 17 14.98 -14.54 2.77
N MET A 18 14.77 -15.85 2.91
CA MET A 18 15.85 -16.84 3.02
C MET A 18 16.23 -17.46 1.68
N ILE A 19 15.24 -17.84 0.87
CA ILE A 19 15.46 -18.59 -0.38
C ILE A 19 16.14 -17.71 -1.45
N VAL A 20 15.65 -16.49 -1.64
CA VAL A 20 16.10 -15.61 -2.73
C VAL A 20 17.56 -15.17 -2.55
N PRO A 21 18.00 -14.71 -1.37
CA PRO A 21 19.41 -14.38 -1.15
C PRO A 21 20.35 -15.57 -1.31
N GLU A 22 19.91 -16.78 -0.93
CA GLU A 22 20.70 -17.99 -1.11
C GLU A 22 20.86 -18.35 -2.60
N TYR A 23 19.82 -18.13 -3.40
CA TYR A 23 19.91 -18.27 -4.86
C TYR A 23 20.94 -17.31 -5.46
N PHE A 24 20.88 -16.02 -5.11
CA PHE A 24 21.80 -15.00 -5.64
C PHE A 24 23.22 -15.08 -5.05
N ARG A 25 23.44 -15.86 -3.99
CA ARG A 25 24.81 -16.25 -3.56
C ARG A 25 25.46 -17.23 -4.54
N ARG A 26 24.67 -18.15 -5.11
CA ARG A 26 25.16 -19.18 -6.05
C ARG A 26 25.21 -18.68 -7.48
N TYR A 27 24.25 -17.84 -7.86
CA TYR A 27 24.13 -17.27 -9.20
C TYR A 27 24.05 -15.75 -9.10
N PRO A 28 25.19 -15.05 -9.02
CA PRO A 28 25.20 -13.60 -8.98
C PRO A 28 24.68 -13.01 -10.31
N VAL A 29 24.11 -11.81 -10.23
CA VAL A 29 23.66 -11.05 -11.39
C VAL A 29 24.88 -10.50 -12.12
N ASP A 30 24.95 -10.71 -13.44
CA ASP A 30 25.97 -10.14 -14.32
C ASP A 30 25.26 -9.56 -15.56
N THR A 31 25.15 -8.23 -15.58
CA THR A 31 24.57 -7.45 -16.69
C THR A 31 25.64 -6.78 -17.54
N GLY A 32 26.93 -6.97 -17.20
CA GLY A 32 28.07 -6.35 -17.89
C GLY A 32 28.38 -4.91 -17.45
N VAL A 33 27.65 -4.38 -16.47
CA VAL A 33 27.89 -3.04 -15.89
C VAL A 33 28.30 -3.21 -14.43
N LEU A 34 29.62 -3.17 -14.20
CA LEU A 34 30.26 -3.56 -12.94
C LEU A 34 29.68 -2.86 -11.69
N ILE A 35 29.38 -1.57 -11.79
CA ILE A 35 28.81 -0.77 -10.68
C ILE A 35 27.37 -1.21 -10.36
N PHE A 36 26.58 -1.49 -11.40
CA PHE A 36 25.19 -1.87 -11.23
C PHE A 36 25.07 -3.29 -10.69
N ASP A 37 25.90 -4.20 -11.20
CA ASP A 37 25.96 -5.58 -10.75
C ASP A 37 26.34 -5.68 -9.28
N ASP A 38 27.30 -4.88 -8.82
CA ASP A 38 27.74 -4.92 -7.43
C ASP A 38 26.63 -4.43 -6.47
N VAL A 39 25.98 -3.30 -6.80
CA VAL A 39 24.85 -2.75 -6.02
C VAL A 39 23.69 -3.74 -5.96
N ILE A 40 23.29 -4.31 -7.10
CA ILE A 40 22.18 -5.26 -7.18
C ILE A 40 22.51 -6.57 -6.46
N ASN A 41 23.73 -7.09 -6.61
CA ASN A 41 24.14 -8.31 -5.92
C ASN A 41 24.16 -8.13 -4.40
N VAL A 42 24.60 -6.97 -3.89
CA VAL A 42 24.55 -6.68 -2.45
C VAL A 42 23.10 -6.61 -1.97
N LEU A 43 22.23 -5.86 -2.65
CA LEU A 43 20.81 -5.74 -2.32
C LEU A 43 20.11 -7.10 -2.31
N LEU A 44 20.34 -7.95 -3.31
CA LEU A 44 19.71 -9.26 -3.43
C LEU A 44 20.25 -10.30 -2.43
N LYS A 45 21.51 -10.20 -2.00
CA LYS A 45 22.10 -11.09 -0.98
C LYS A 45 21.73 -10.71 0.46
N LEU A 46 21.22 -9.49 0.67
CA LEU A 46 20.77 -9.01 1.99
C LEU A 46 19.41 -9.64 2.35
N GLN A 47 19.43 -10.64 3.23
CA GLN A 47 18.23 -11.36 3.69
C GLN A 47 17.17 -10.44 4.30
N MET A 48 17.59 -9.48 5.12
CA MET A 48 16.67 -8.52 5.73
C MET A 48 16.04 -7.59 4.69
N PHE A 49 16.79 -7.17 3.66
CA PHE A 49 16.27 -6.30 2.62
C PHE A 49 15.23 -7.03 1.76
N VAL A 50 15.56 -8.22 1.25
CA VAL A 50 14.66 -9.00 0.40
C VAL A 50 13.41 -9.44 1.16
N GLY A 51 13.56 -9.86 2.42
CA GLY A 51 12.43 -10.21 3.29
C GLY A 51 11.52 -9.01 3.55
N ALA A 52 12.07 -7.86 3.95
CA ALA A 52 11.30 -6.65 4.22
C ALA A 52 10.63 -6.08 2.95
N LEU A 53 11.32 -6.10 1.81
CA LEU A 53 10.76 -5.68 0.53
C LEU A 53 9.59 -6.57 0.11
N CYS A 54 9.74 -7.90 0.23
CA CYS A 54 8.67 -8.85 -0.04
C CYS A 54 7.48 -8.63 0.91
N ALA A 55 7.74 -8.48 2.22
CA ALA A 55 6.71 -8.19 3.21
C ALA A 55 5.96 -6.89 2.88
N CYS A 56 6.68 -5.82 2.54
CA CYS A 56 6.10 -4.54 2.14
C CYS A 56 5.25 -4.67 0.88
N VAL A 57 5.74 -5.37 -0.14
CA VAL A 57 4.96 -5.60 -1.37
C VAL A 57 3.69 -6.40 -1.06
N LEU A 58 3.77 -7.46 -0.27
CA LEU A 58 2.61 -8.29 0.06
C LEU A 58 1.61 -7.56 0.98
N ASP A 59 2.08 -6.80 1.96
CA ASP A 59 1.21 -5.98 2.82
C ASP A 59 0.41 -4.97 2.01
N ASN A 60 1.00 -4.51 0.90
CA ASN A 60 0.43 -3.52 0.02
C ASN A 60 -0.45 -4.10 -1.12
N THR A 61 -0.10 -5.29 -1.62
CA THR A 61 -0.75 -5.91 -2.79
C THR A 61 -1.83 -6.93 -2.42
N VAL A 62 -1.76 -7.55 -1.24
CA VAL A 62 -2.78 -8.50 -0.79
C VAL A 62 -4.06 -7.73 -0.45
N GLY A 63 -5.03 -7.80 -1.37
CA GLY A 63 -6.38 -7.30 -1.19
C GLY A 63 -7.14 -8.09 -0.13
N GLY A 64 -8.15 -7.48 0.47
CA GLY A 64 -9.03 -8.13 1.46
C GLY A 64 -9.16 -7.41 2.80
N ALA A 65 -8.41 -6.32 3.02
CA ALA A 65 -8.72 -5.41 4.11
C ALA A 65 -9.74 -4.36 3.64
N THR A 66 -10.97 -4.43 4.16
CA THR A 66 -11.98 -3.38 4.02
C THR A 66 -11.38 -2.05 4.50
N ARG A 67 -11.76 -0.89 3.93
CA ARG A 67 -11.19 0.41 4.34
C ARG A 67 -11.31 0.63 5.86
N GLU A 68 -12.44 0.23 6.43
CA GLU A 68 -12.71 0.20 7.87
C GLU A 68 -11.65 -0.59 8.65
N GLN A 69 -11.23 -1.76 8.14
CA GLN A 69 -10.18 -2.60 8.76
C GLN A 69 -8.77 -1.99 8.64
N ARG A 70 -8.60 -1.01 7.75
CA ARG A 70 -7.37 -0.20 7.61
C ARG A 70 -7.44 1.11 8.39
N GLY A 71 -8.50 1.35 9.17
CA GLY A 71 -8.74 2.63 9.86
C GLY A 71 -9.08 3.78 8.91
N LEU A 72 -9.38 3.49 7.64
CA LEU A 72 -9.73 4.46 6.63
C LEU A 72 -11.24 4.57 6.52
N ARG A 73 -11.77 5.80 6.58
CA ARG A 73 -13.22 6.05 6.41
C ARG A 73 -13.72 5.47 5.08
N SER A 74 -14.94 4.95 5.11
CA SER A 74 -15.71 4.49 3.95
C SER A 74 -15.75 5.56 2.85
N ARG A 75 -15.79 5.12 1.58
CA ARG A 75 -15.80 6.03 0.42
C ARG A 75 -17.26 6.44 0.19
N GLY A 76 -17.57 7.74 0.26
CA GLY A 76 -18.91 8.27 -0.02
C GLY A 76 -19.57 9.04 1.13
N ILE A 77 -18.99 9.03 2.34
CA ILE A 77 -19.48 9.85 3.47
C ILE A 77 -18.70 11.17 3.45
N ILE A 78 -19.30 12.20 2.86
CA ILE A 78 -18.84 13.59 3.04
C ILE A 78 -19.29 13.99 4.44
N HIS A 79 -18.40 13.91 5.42
CA HIS A 79 -18.62 14.63 6.67
C HIS A 79 -18.12 16.06 6.46
N GLU A 80 -18.93 17.05 6.84
CA GLU A 80 -18.78 18.51 6.68
C GLU A 80 -17.50 19.16 7.26
N ILE A 81 -16.43 18.40 7.50
CA ILE A 81 -15.19 18.95 8.02
C ILE A 81 -14.32 19.33 6.81
N SER A 82 -14.53 20.59 6.41
CA SER A 82 -13.58 21.55 5.82
C SER A 82 -12.40 20.98 5.03
N ILE A 83 -12.30 21.45 3.77
CA ILE A 83 -11.07 21.65 2.97
C ILE A 83 -9.81 21.35 3.79
N ASP A 84 -9.38 20.10 3.79
CA ASP A 84 -8.02 19.75 4.15
C ASP A 84 -7.49 19.11 2.89
N ASP A 85 -6.54 19.81 2.25
CA ASP A 85 -5.64 19.21 1.28
C ASP A 85 -5.28 17.83 1.82
N ASP A 86 -5.56 16.75 1.07
CA ASP A 86 -5.27 15.39 1.52
C ASP A 86 -3.87 15.44 2.14
N THR A 87 -3.69 15.12 3.43
CA THR A 87 -2.44 15.36 4.20
C THR A 87 -1.19 14.75 3.54
N TYR A 88 -1.38 13.91 2.53
CA TYR A 88 -0.37 13.25 1.71
C TYR A 88 -0.30 13.78 0.26
N SER A 89 -0.85 14.95 -0.05
CA SER A 89 -0.82 15.55 -1.39
C SER A 89 0.62 15.94 -1.77
N TYR A 90 1.20 15.26 -2.75
CA TYR A 90 2.47 15.69 -3.32
C TYR A 90 2.30 17.01 -4.09
N PRO A 91 3.35 17.83 -4.21
CA PRO A 91 3.35 19.04 -5.04
C PRO A 91 2.71 18.80 -6.41
N PRO A 92 1.96 19.77 -6.96
CA PRO A 92 1.12 19.59 -8.15
C PRO A 92 1.88 19.11 -9.39
N VAL A 93 3.18 19.39 -9.47
CA VAL A 93 4.07 18.89 -10.53
C VAL A 93 4.31 17.38 -10.40
N ILE A 94 4.55 16.91 -9.18
CA ILE A 94 4.82 15.50 -8.86
C ILE A 94 3.53 14.68 -9.03
N MET A 95 2.39 15.20 -8.62
CA MET A 95 1.07 14.59 -8.81
C MET A 95 0.73 14.34 -10.28
N LYS A 96 1.06 15.28 -11.19
CA LYS A 96 0.88 15.09 -12.65
C LYS A 96 1.72 13.95 -13.20
N ILE A 97 2.95 13.78 -12.73
CA ILE A 97 3.85 12.70 -13.15
C ILE A 97 3.35 11.36 -12.61
N LEU A 98 2.99 11.31 -11.32
CA LEU A 98 2.46 10.12 -10.64
C LEU A 98 1.17 9.60 -11.28
N ASN A 99 0.23 10.49 -11.60
CA ASN A 99 -1.03 10.13 -12.26
C ASN A 99 -0.85 9.57 -13.69
N LYS A 100 0.30 9.83 -14.33
CA LYS A 100 0.62 9.32 -15.67
C LYS A 100 1.05 7.85 -15.65
N ILE A 101 1.49 7.34 -14.50
CA ILE A 101 1.98 5.96 -14.36
C ILE A 101 0.86 5.07 -13.82
N PRO A 102 0.27 4.18 -14.63
CA PRO A 102 -0.92 3.42 -14.25
C PRO A 102 -0.67 2.44 -13.09
N PHE A 103 0.55 1.91 -12.97
CA PHE A 103 0.95 0.98 -11.91
C PHE A 103 1.04 1.66 -10.53
N ILE A 104 1.44 2.93 -10.50
CA ILE A 104 1.63 3.68 -9.25
C ILE A 104 0.28 3.94 -8.55
N LYS A 105 -0.81 4.05 -9.32
CA LYS A 105 -2.17 4.13 -8.78
C LYS A 105 -2.64 2.85 -8.09
N TYR A 106 -1.96 1.72 -8.30
CA TYR A 106 -2.24 0.47 -7.60
C TYR A 106 -1.51 0.38 -6.25
N PHE A 107 -0.45 1.18 -6.08
CA PHE A 107 0.29 1.23 -4.82
C PHE A 107 -0.58 1.87 -3.72
N PRO A 108 -0.67 1.26 -2.52
CA PRO A 108 -1.55 1.73 -1.45
C PRO A 108 -1.07 3.00 -0.74
N CYS A 109 0.22 3.34 -0.83
CA CYS A 109 0.74 4.62 -0.33
C CYS A 109 0.54 5.78 -1.32
N MET A 110 -0.13 5.57 -2.45
CA MET A 110 -0.30 6.60 -3.48
C MET A 110 -1.55 7.45 -3.19
N PRO A 111 -1.40 8.78 -3.00
CA PRO A 111 -2.53 9.67 -2.91
C PRO A 111 -3.23 9.69 -4.28
N LYS A 112 -4.55 9.57 -4.28
CA LYS A 112 -5.36 9.59 -5.50
C LYS A 112 -6.17 10.87 -5.48
N GLU A 113 -6.08 11.64 -6.56
CA GLU A 113 -7.01 12.75 -6.75
C GLU A 113 -8.44 12.24 -6.64
N LYS A 114 -9.16 12.73 -5.63
CA LYS A 114 -10.57 12.46 -5.46
C LYS A 114 -11.30 13.31 -6.49
N LYS A 115 -11.66 12.72 -7.64
CA LYS A 115 -12.70 13.33 -8.48
C LYS A 115 -14.01 13.23 -7.72
N ALA A 116 -14.62 14.37 -7.42
CA ALA A 116 -15.96 14.42 -6.86
C ALA A 116 -16.92 13.73 -7.85
N THR A 117 -17.31 12.50 -7.53
CA THR A 117 -18.41 11.83 -8.22
C THR A 117 -19.69 12.39 -7.62
N ASN A 118 -20.53 13.01 -8.45
CA ASN A 118 -21.85 13.58 -8.10
C ASN A 118 -22.90 12.53 -7.70
N LYS A 119 -22.51 11.38 -7.14
CA LYS A 119 -23.44 10.44 -6.52
C LYS A 119 -23.25 10.53 -5.01
N VAL A 120 -23.87 11.56 -4.45
CA VAL A 120 -24.02 11.74 -3.01
C VAL A 120 -25.32 11.03 -2.64
N ALA A 121 -25.22 9.95 -1.86
CA ALA A 121 -26.35 9.54 -1.04
C ALA A 121 -26.25 10.42 0.22
N GLU A 122 -27.16 11.38 0.37
CA GLU A 122 -27.29 12.15 1.61
C GLU A 122 -27.51 11.17 2.76
N PHE A 123 -26.54 11.08 3.66
CA PHE A 123 -26.71 10.40 4.93
C PHE A 123 -27.48 11.38 5.82
N SER A 124 -28.78 11.16 5.95
CA SER A 124 -29.67 12.04 6.69
C SER A 124 -29.36 11.95 8.20
N ALA A 125 -29.48 13.07 8.90
CA ALA A 125 -29.15 13.22 10.32
C ALA A 125 -29.95 12.30 11.29
N ASP A 126 -30.91 11.53 10.78
CA ASP A 126 -31.70 10.57 11.53
C ASP A 126 -30.93 9.30 11.89
N ASP A 127 -29.90 8.92 11.11
CA ASP A 127 -29.11 7.72 11.37
C ASP A 127 -28.16 7.88 12.58
N LEU A 128 -27.80 9.14 12.92
CA LEU A 128 -26.98 9.42 14.11
C LEU A 128 -27.75 9.14 15.41
N LYS A 129 -29.07 9.41 15.43
CA LYS A 129 -29.93 9.13 16.59
C LYS A 129 -30.20 7.65 16.77
N ALA A 130 -30.18 6.87 15.70
CA ALA A 130 -30.41 5.42 15.77
C ALA A 130 -29.23 4.66 16.40
N ASP A 131 -28.01 5.20 16.30
CA ASP A 131 -26.80 4.60 16.89
C ASP A 131 -26.63 4.99 18.36
N GLU A 132 -26.99 6.22 18.74
CA GLU A 132 -26.96 6.67 20.15
C GLU A 132 -28.01 5.97 21.03
N VAL A 133 -29.12 5.51 20.44
CA VAL A 133 -30.18 4.75 21.15
C VAL A 133 -29.85 3.26 21.29
N ARG A 134 -28.80 2.76 20.62
CA ARG A 134 -28.38 1.35 20.67
C ARG A 134 -27.20 1.05 21.60
N LEU A 135 -26.67 2.08 22.27
CA LEU A 135 -25.67 1.99 23.35
C LEU A 135 -26.35 2.09 24.72
#